data_AF-A0A368HCI9-F1
#
_entry.id   AF-A0A368HCI9-F1
#
_cell.length_a   1.000
_cell.length_b   1.000
_cell.length_c   1.000
_cell.angle_alpha   90.00
_cell.angle_beta   90.00
_cell.angle_gamma   90.00
#
_symmetry.space_group_name_H-M   'P 1'
#
loop_
_entity.id
_entity.type
_entity.pdbx_description
1 polymer ?
#
loop_
_entity_poly.entity_id
_entity_poly.type
_entity_poly.pdbx_seq_one_letter_code
_entity_poly.pdbx_strand_id
1 'polypeptide(L)'
;MCVNHHGSRDLPTRESEWLHRNDPVWEYGFYEPEEERIPKNKLMFREALEVLRARQEIEDDEQSPAAAKRREQARSIYDEHKAVARVDKEKLEEMWEYFRPFVRKDKQKVVSKFELQQLQDHLQGMSDETNLFEETKDGFRKLIERNKEALKQYDELDDTERKQLQEAIVEQRKAERDRLSARLKDIEYMDEQTKKYIEEAKKKAEESKQEDKQ
;
A
#
# COMPACT_ATOMS: atom_id res chain seq x y z
N MET A 1 35.07 26.78 -37.74
CA MET A 1 34.25 27.43 -38.78
C MET A 1 32.82 26.96 -38.60
N CYS A 2 31.97 27.83 -38.05
CA CYS A 2 30.54 27.57 -37.90
C CYS A 2 29.91 27.63 -39.29
N VAL A 3 29.29 26.55 -39.75
CA VAL A 3 28.53 26.59 -41.00
C VAL A 3 27.18 27.20 -40.68
N ASN A 4 27.09 28.51 -40.91
CA ASN A 4 25.84 29.27 -40.90
C ASN A 4 24.84 28.62 -41.87
N HIS A 5 23.82 27.95 -41.34
CA HIS A 5 22.53 27.95 -42.01
C HIS A 5 21.81 29.22 -41.58
N HIS A 6 21.92 30.26 -42.40
CA HIS A 6 20.97 31.36 -42.40
C HIS A 6 19.64 30.86 -42.97
N GLY A 7 18.92 30.07 -42.18
CA GLY A 7 17.50 29.82 -42.41
C GLY A 7 16.74 30.94 -41.71
N SER A 8 16.29 31.93 -42.46
CA SER A 8 15.34 32.97 -42.03
C SER A 8 13.94 32.37 -41.80
N ARG A 9 13.84 31.38 -40.92
CA ARG A 9 12.55 30.81 -40.51
C ARG A 9 12.32 31.24 -39.08
N ASP A 10 11.31 32.07 -38.91
CA ASP A 10 10.88 32.57 -37.61
C ASP A 10 10.50 31.39 -36.71
N LEU A 11 10.85 31.50 -35.43
CA LEU A 11 10.40 30.55 -34.43
C LEU A 11 8.86 30.53 -34.41
N PRO A 12 8.22 29.36 -34.21
CA PRO A 12 6.77 29.29 -34.16
C PRO A 12 6.23 30.24 -33.10
N THR A 13 5.46 31.23 -33.54
CA THR A 13 4.69 32.11 -32.67
C THR A 13 3.27 31.57 -32.56
N ARG A 14 2.53 32.02 -31.54
CA ARG A 14 1.10 31.71 -31.36
C ARG A 14 0.25 32.01 -32.61
N GLU A 15 0.69 32.98 -33.42
CA GLU A 15 0.04 33.34 -34.68
C GLU A 15 0.33 32.32 -35.79
N SER A 16 1.57 31.83 -35.87
CA SER A 16 1.91 30.74 -36.80
C SER A 16 1.20 29.44 -36.44
N GLU A 17 1.03 29.12 -35.16
CA GLU A 17 0.27 27.94 -34.71
C GLU A 17 -1.20 27.98 -35.17
N TRP A 18 -1.81 29.17 -35.14
CA TRP A 18 -3.19 29.37 -35.59
C TRP A 18 -3.35 29.15 -37.09
N LEU A 19 -2.33 29.52 -37.87
CA LEU A 19 -2.34 29.43 -39.33
C LEU A 19 -2.31 27.98 -39.83
N HIS A 20 -1.68 27.08 -39.07
CA HIS A 20 -1.45 25.70 -39.47
C HIS A 20 -2.30 24.68 -38.70
N ARG A 21 -3.35 25.17 -38.02
CA ARG A 21 -4.32 24.37 -37.27
C ARG A 21 -4.98 23.25 -38.07
N ASN A 22 -5.08 23.38 -39.38
CA ASN A 22 -5.71 22.42 -40.29
C ASN A 22 -4.70 21.71 -41.22
N ASP A 23 -3.40 21.92 -41.03
CA ASP A 23 -2.37 21.26 -41.82
C ASP A 23 -2.08 19.87 -41.23
N PRO A 24 -2.41 18.76 -41.92
CA PRO A 24 -2.20 17.41 -41.41
C PRO A 24 -0.73 17.03 -41.26
N VAL A 25 0.18 17.79 -41.88
CA VAL A 25 1.62 17.56 -41.86
C VAL A 25 2.31 18.41 -40.78
N TRP A 26 1.62 19.41 -40.24
CA TRP A 26 2.15 20.26 -39.17
C TRP A 26 1.98 19.56 -37.82
N GLU A 27 3.05 18.95 -37.34
CA GLU A 27 3.08 18.40 -35.98
C GLU A 27 3.51 19.48 -34.99
N TYR A 28 2.68 19.72 -33.96
CA TYR A 28 3.07 20.50 -32.80
C TYR A 28 4.12 19.71 -32.01
N GLY A 29 5.39 19.90 -32.35
CA GLY A 29 6.48 19.10 -31.81
C GLY A 29 7.69 19.97 -31.50
N PHE A 30 8.28 19.74 -30.33
CA PHE A 30 9.66 20.08 -30.06
C PHE A 30 10.50 19.59 -31.24
N TYR A 31 11.19 20.49 -31.96
CA TYR A 31 12.13 20.07 -32.99
C TYR A 31 13.25 19.29 -32.30
N GLU A 32 13.20 17.97 -32.43
CA GLU A 32 14.21 17.09 -31.89
C GLU A 32 15.45 17.12 -32.81
N PRO A 33 16.64 17.45 -32.31
CA PRO A 33 17.88 17.32 -33.07
C PRO A 33 18.04 15.94 -33.73
N GLU A 34 18.61 15.92 -34.92
CA GLU A 34 19.03 14.69 -35.61
C GLU A 34 19.91 13.82 -34.70
N GLU A 35 19.81 12.49 -34.83
CA GLU A 35 20.45 11.52 -33.92
C GLU A 35 21.95 11.79 -33.72
N GLU A 36 22.63 12.23 -34.77
CA GLU A 36 24.06 12.54 -34.79
C GLU A 36 24.44 13.78 -33.96
N ARG A 37 23.49 14.70 -33.77
CA ARG A 37 23.68 15.96 -33.04
C ARG A 37 23.34 15.82 -31.56
N ILE A 38 22.84 14.67 -31.13
CA ILE A 38 22.45 14.44 -29.74
C ILE A 38 23.70 14.16 -28.90
N PRO A 39 23.98 14.96 -27.86
CA PRO A 39 25.11 14.69 -26.98
C PRO A 39 24.98 13.33 -26.28
N LYS A 40 26.12 12.70 -26.00
CA LYS A 40 26.17 11.51 -25.13
C LYS A 40 25.53 11.81 -23.78
N ASN A 41 24.85 10.83 -23.19
CA ASN A 41 24.13 10.98 -21.92
C ASN A 41 23.00 12.02 -21.92
N LYS A 42 22.42 12.31 -23.10
CA LYS A 42 21.16 13.04 -23.23
C LYS A 42 20.13 12.18 -23.96
N LEU A 43 18.88 12.40 -23.59
CA LEU A 43 17.69 11.79 -24.18
C LEU A 43 16.89 12.87 -24.87
N MET A 44 16.27 12.51 -25.99
CA MET A 44 15.18 13.27 -26.54
C MET A 44 13.91 13.05 -25.71
N PHE A 45 12.98 13.99 -25.78
CA PHE A 45 11.76 13.88 -24.98
C PHE A 45 10.92 12.69 -25.44
N ARG A 46 10.85 12.47 -26.76
CA ARG A 46 10.21 11.29 -27.34
C ARG A 46 10.87 9.99 -26.88
N GLU A 47 12.19 9.90 -26.98
CA GLU A 47 12.96 8.74 -26.54
C GLU A 47 12.75 8.47 -25.04
N ALA A 48 12.72 9.52 -24.21
CA ALA A 48 12.46 9.40 -22.78
C ALA A 48 11.08 8.79 -22.53
N LEU A 49 10.04 9.25 -23.22
CA LEU A 49 8.69 8.69 -23.09
C LEU A 49 8.61 7.22 -23.55
N GLU A 50 9.27 6.87 -24.65
CA GLU A 50 9.30 5.49 -25.17
C GLU A 50 10.00 4.55 -24.18
N VAL A 51 11.14 4.97 -23.62
CA VAL A 51 11.89 4.22 -22.60
C VAL A 51 11.08 4.07 -21.30
N LEU A 52 10.47 5.15 -20.82
CA LEU A 52 9.63 5.14 -19.62
C LEU A 52 8.40 4.23 -19.80
N ARG A 53 7.78 4.26 -20.97
CA ARG A 53 6.64 3.40 -21.30
C ARG A 53 7.04 1.93 -21.33
N ALA A 54 8.13 1.58 -22.04
CA ALA A 54 8.60 0.21 -22.11
C ALA A 54 8.93 -0.33 -20.70
N ARG A 55 9.57 0.50 -19.87
CA ARG A 55 9.86 0.15 -18.47
C ARG A 55 8.61 -0.05 -17.62
N GLN A 56 7.59 0.79 -17.79
CA GLN A 56 6.30 0.63 -17.11
C GLN A 56 5.59 -0.65 -17.52
N GLU A 57 5.62 -1.03 -18.80
CA GLU A 57 5.01 -2.27 -19.30
C GLU A 57 5.74 -3.50 -18.74
N ILE A 58 7.05 -3.42 -18.47
CA ILE A 58 7.84 -4.49 -17.83
C ILE A 58 7.44 -4.68 -16.35
N GLU A 59 7.24 -3.58 -15.62
CA GLU A 59 6.86 -3.59 -14.20
C GLU A 59 5.36 -3.81 -13.95
N ASP A 60 4.54 -3.94 -15.00
CA ASP A 60 3.09 -4.14 -14.83
C ASP A 60 2.79 -5.50 -14.17
N ASP A 61 2.06 -5.48 -13.05
CA ASP A 61 1.74 -6.65 -12.21
C ASP A 61 0.64 -7.56 -12.81
N GLU A 62 0.08 -7.22 -13.97
CA GLU A 62 -1.04 -7.96 -14.58
C GLU A 62 -0.64 -9.40 -15.00
N GLN A 63 -1.14 -10.43 -14.31
CA GLN A 63 -0.80 -11.84 -14.58
C GLN A 63 -1.65 -12.48 -15.70
N SER A 64 -1.92 -11.76 -16.78
CA SER A 64 -2.63 -12.27 -17.95
C SER A 64 -1.66 -12.84 -19.00
N PRO A 65 -2.00 -13.91 -19.75
CA PRO A 65 -1.20 -14.39 -20.88
C PRO A 65 -0.94 -13.31 -21.94
N ALA A 66 -1.87 -12.37 -22.13
CA ALA A 66 -1.70 -11.23 -23.02
C ALA A 66 -0.75 -10.16 -22.44
N ALA A 67 -0.72 -10.01 -21.11
CA ALA A 67 0.23 -9.14 -20.43
C ALA A 67 1.66 -9.72 -20.49
N ALA A 68 1.82 -11.04 -20.38
CA ALA A 68 3.13 -11.70 -20.52
C ALA A 68 3.77 -11.43 -21.89
N LYS A 69 3.00 -11.54 -22.99
CA LYS A 69 3.48 -11.20 -24.34
C LYS A 69 3.85 -9.72 -24.48
N ARG A 70 3.06 -8.82 -23.91
CA ARG A 70 3.36 -7.38 -23.90
C ARG A 70 4.65 -7.08 -23.13
N ARG A 71 4.86 -7.71 -21.96
CA ARG A 71 6.11 -7.58 -21.20
C ARG A 71 7.33 -8.03 -21.99
N GLU A 72 7.22 -9.15 -22.71
CA GLU A 72 8.31 -9.67 -23.53
C GLU A 72 8.67 -8.72 -24.68
N GLN A 73 7.65 -8.18 -25.35
CA GLN A 73 7.81 -7.14 -26.38
C GLN A 73 8.40 -5.84 -25.80
N ALA A 74 7.98 -5.44 -24.60
CA ALA A 74 8.49 -4.26 -23.94
C ALA A 74 9.98 -4.43 -23.54
N ARG A 75 10.40 -5.64 -23.15
CA ARG A 75 11.82 -5.97 -22.89
C ARG A 75 12.66 -5.84 -24.16
N SER A 76 12.21 -6.42 -25.28
CA SER A 76 12.93 -6.30 -26.54
C SER A 76 13.03 -4.84 -26.99
N ILE A 77 11.94 -4.07 -26.88
CA ILE A 77 11.93 -2.64 -27.21
C ILE A 77 12.90 -1.86 -26.31
N TYR A 78 12.91 -2.12 -25.00
CA TYR A 78 13.79 -1.45 -24.05
C TYR A 78 15.26 -1.76 -24.33
N ASP A 79 15.61 -3.04 -24.51
CA ASP A 79 16.99 -3.48 -24.72
C ASP A 79 17.55 -3.02 -26.07
N GLU A 80 16.72 -2.96 -27.12
CA GLU A 80 17.11 -2.54 -28.47
C GLU A 80 17.05 -1.01 -28.67
N HIS A 81 16.54 -0.25 -27.69
CA HIS A 81 16.32 1.18 -27.87
C HIS A 81 17.64 1.95 -28.01
N LYS A 82 17.77 2.75 -29.07
CA LYS A 82 18.98 3.56 -29.36
C LYS A 82 19.41 4.43 -28.18
N ALA A 83 18.44 4.98 -27.47
CA ALA A 83 18.68 5.86 -26.33
C ALA A 83 19.26 5.13 -25.10
N VAL A 84 18.92 3.84 -24.91
CA VAL A 84 19.47 3.00 -23.82
C VAL A 84 20.93 2.68 -24.06
N ALA A 85 21.36 2.55 -25.32
CA ALA A 85 22.76 2.39 -25.67
C ALA A 85 23.59 3.69 -25.51
N ARG A 86 22.95 4.86 -25.62
CA ARG A 86 23.63 6.18 -25.58
C ARG A 86 23.73 6.77 -24.18
N VAL A 87 22.86 6.37 -23.25
CA VAL A 87 22.71 6.99 -21.93
C VAL A 87 23.07 6.02 -20.83
N ASP A 88 23.84 6.52 -19.86
CA ASP A 88 24.21 5.75 -18.67
C ASP A 88 22.98 5.20 -17.93
N LYS A 89 23.08 3.95 -17.49
CA LYS A 89 21.99 3.26 -16.78
C LYS A 89 21.54 4.02 -15.53
N GLU A 90 22.48 4.59 -14.78
CA GLU A 90 22.18 5.36 -13.56
C GLU A 90 21.23 6.55 -13.82
N LYS A 91 21.40 7.23 -14.97
CA LYS A 91 20.50 8.33 -15.34
C LYS A 91 19.12 7.85 -15.76
N LEU A 92 19.04 6.67 -16.36
CA LEU A 92 17.77 6.05 -16.73
C LEU A 92 17.01 5.56 -15.48
N GLU A 93 17.72 5.10 -14.45
CA GLU A 93 17.16 4.80 -13.14
C GLU A 93 16.64 6.06 -12.44
N GLU A 94 17.45 7.12 -12.40
CA GLU A 94 17.05 8.41 -11.81
C GLU A 94 15.82 8.99 -12.55
N MET A 95 15.82 8.95 -13.87
CA MET A 95 14.67 9.36 -14.69
C MET A 95 13.43 8.52 -14.36
N TRP A 96 13.57 7.20 -14.18
CA TRP A 96 12.46 6.34 -13.79
C TRP A 96 11.92 6.67 -12.40
N GLU A 97 12.78 6.93 -11.43
CA GLU A 97 12.38 7.28 -10.06
C GLU A 97 11.55 8.57 -10.01
N TYR A 98 11.99 9.62 -10.73
CA TYR A 98 11.32 10.93 -10.69
C TYR A 98 10.17 11.09 -11.68
N PHE A 99 10.27 10.49 -12.86
CA PHE A 99 9.28 10.63 -13.94
C PHE A 99 8.42 9.38 -14.14
N ARG A 100 8.36 8.49 -13.14
CA ARG A 100 7.46 7.35 -13.16
C ARG A 100 6.06 7.82 -13.54
N PRO A 101 5.49 7.35 -14.66
CA PRO A 101 4.14 7.73 -15.02
C PRO A 101 3.19 7.36 -13.89
N PHE A 102 2.40 8.33 -13.40
CA PHE A 102 1.34 8.02 -12.45
C PHE A 102 0.42 7.00 -13.11
N VAL A 103 0.39 5.79 -12.57
CA VAL A 103 -0.50 4.73 -13.07
C VAL A 103 -1.91 5.27 -13.00
N ARG A 104 -2.50 5.56 -14.16
CA ARG A 104 -3.91 5.92 -14.26
C ARG A 104 -4.70 4.64 -13.99
N LYS A 105 -4.95 4.35 -12.71
CA LYS A 105 -5.81 3.26 -12.30
C LYS A 105 -7.25 3.71 -12.53
N ASP A 106 -7.82 3.32 -13.67
CA ASP A 106 -9.24 3.57 -13.97
C ASP A 106 -10.18 2.91 -12.95
N LYS A 107 -9.66 1.98 -12.15
CA LYS A 107 -10.37 1.33 -11.06
C LYS A 107 -9.62 1.54 -9.75
N GLN A 108 -10.24 2.26 -8.83
CA GLN A 108 -9.78 2.35 -7.45
C GLN A 108 -10.07 1.02 -6.75
N LYS A 109 -9.12 0.51 -5.98
CA LYS A 109 -9.38 -0.58 -5.03
C LYS A 109 -10.20 0.00 -3.89
N VAL A 110 -11.51 0.03 -4.06
CA VAL A 110 -12.44 0.45 -3.00
C VAL A 110 -12.47 -0.70 -2.00
N VAL A 111 -11.74 -0.54 -0.90
CA VAL A 111 -11.87 -1.44 0.25
C VAL A 111 -13.27 -1.23 0.81
N SER A 112 -13.95 -2.32 1.19
CA SER A 112 -15.28 -2.19 1.78
C SER A 112 -15.19 -1.35 3.05
N LYS A 113 -16.13 -0.41 3.25
CA LYS A 113 -16.21 0.37 4.50
C LYS A 113 -16.26 -0.54 5.73
N PHE A 114 -16.85 -1.71 5.58
CA PHE A 114 -16.93 -2.74 6.62
C PHE A 114 -15.55 -3.30 6.98
N GLU A 115 -14.70 -3.61 6.00
CA GLU A 115 -13.34 -4.11 6.24
C GLU A 115 -12.44 -3.05 6.89
N LEU A 116 -12.61 -1.77 6.50
CA LEU A 116 -11.92 -0.66 7.14
C LEU A 116 -12.34 -0.47 8.60
N GLN A 117 -13.64 -0.61 8.88
CA GLN A 117 -14.16 -0.54 10.24
C GLN A 117 -13.61 -1.69 11.08
N GLN A 118 -13.60 -2.92 10.58
CA GLN A 118 -13.01 -4.06 11.28
C GLN A 118 -11.52 -3.85 11.59
N LEU A 119 -10.75 -3.33 10.64
CA LEU A 119 -9.33 -3.03 10.86
C LEU A 119 -9.16 -1.92 11.91
N GLN A 120 -10.00 -0.88 11.87
CA GLN A 120 -9.97 0.19 12.84
C GLN A 120 -10.32 -0.31 14.24
N ASP A 121 -11.37 -1.10 14.38
CA ASP A 121 -11.78 -1.71 15.65
C ASP A 121 -10.70 -2.63 16.19
N HIS A 122 -10.01 -3.37 15.32
CA HIS A 122 -8.87 -4.20 15.69
C HIS A 122 -7.67 -3.39 16.17
N LEU A 123 -7.30 -2.31 15.47
CA LEU A 123 -6.21 -1.42 15.87
C LEU A 123 -6.51 -0.68 17.19
N GLN A 124 -7.78 -0.41 17.47
CA GLN A 124 -8.23 0.24 18.69
C GLN A 124 -8.47 -0.75 19.84
N GLY A 125 -8.27 -2.06 19.62
CA GLY A 125 -8.51 -3.10 20.63
C GLY A 125 -10.00 -3.27 20.99
N MET A 126 -10.90 -2.74 20.16
CA MET A 126 -12.35 -2.83 20.28
C MET A 126 -12.92 -4.04 19.52
N SER A 127 -12.08 -4.77 18.79
CA SER A 127 -12.51 -5.97 18.08
C SER A 127 -12.92 -7.07 19.07
N ASP A 128 -14.16 -7.53 18.94
CA ASP A 128 -14.59 -8.79 19.54
C ASP A 128 -13.75 -9.92 18.92
N GLU A 129 -12.76 -10.42 19.66
CA GLU A 129 -11.89 -11.52 19.22
C GLU A 129 -12.66 -12.79 18.86
N THR A 130 -13.94 -12.88 19.23
CA THR A 130 -14.88 -13.93 18.81
C THR A 130 -15.12 -13.94 17.30
N ASN A 131 -15.21 -12.78 16.65
CA ASN A 131 -15.55 -12.70 15.22
C ASN A 131 -14.36 -12.92 14.27
N LEU A 132 -13.13 -12.90 14.79
CA LEU A 132 -11.92 -13.22 13.99
C LEU A 132 -11.88 -14.70 13.56
N PHE A 133 -12.63 -15.57 14.24
CA PHE A 133 -12.62 -17.01 14.03
C PHE A 133 -13.87 -17.56 13.33
N GLU A 134 -14.99 -16.84 13.38
CA GLU A 134 -16.29 -17.42 12.98
C GLU A 134 -16.55 -17.41 11.47
N GLU A 135 -15.93 -16.52 10.66
CA GLU A 135 -16.40 -16.35 9.27
C GLU A 135 -15.51 -16.91 8.16
N THR A 136 -14.24 -17.25 8.37
CA THR A 136 -13.43 -17.80 7.26
C THR A 136 -12.32 -18.77 7.71
N LYS A 137 -12.11 -19.83 6.89
CA LYS A 137 -10.96 -20.77 6.98
C LYS A 137 -9.60 -20.06 7.08
N ASP A 138 -9.54 -18.82 6.60
CA ASP A 138 -8.34 -17.98 6.61
C ASP A 138 -8.04 -17.30 7.96
N GLY A 139 -9.03 -17.13 8.84
CA GLY A 139 -8.83 -16.49 10.15
C GLY A 139 -7.87 -17.29 11.04
N PHE A 140 -8.06 -18.61 11.07
CA PHE A 140 -7.20 -19.53 11.84
C PHE A 140 -5.79 -19.63 11.27
N ARG A 141 -5.69 -19.69 9.93
CA ARG A 141 -4.40 -19.75 9.22
C ARG A 141 -3.55 -18.51 9.50
N LYS A 142 -4.15 -17.31 9.46
CA LYS A 142 -3.50 -16.03 9.78
C LYS A 142 -3.00 -15.95 11.22
N LEU A 143 -3.68 -16.61 12.16
CA LEU A 143 -3.25 -16.64 13.57
C LEU A 143 -1.98 -17.47 13.76
N ILE A 144 -1.89 -18.59 13.05
CA ILE A 144 -0.76 -19.53 13.11
C ILE A 144 0.40 -19.05 12.23
N GLU A 145 0.15 -18.18 11.25
CA GLU A 145 1.16 -17.63 10.32
C GLU A 145 2.36 -16.96 11.03
N ARG A 146 2.15 -16.43 12.24
CA ARG A 146 3.24 -15.90 13.10
C ARG A 146 4.27 -16.96 13.48
N ASN A 147 3.89 -18.24 13.52
CA ASN A 147 4.77 -19.38 13.77
C ASN A 147 4.83 -20.30 12.54
N LYS A 148 5.93 -20.19 11.78
CA LYS A 148 6.14 -20.92 10.53
C LYS A 148 6.14 -22.45 10.68
N GLU A 149 6.50 -22.96 11.84
CA GLU A 149 6.51 -24.42 12.10
C GLU A 149 5.10 -24.94 12.35
N ALA A 150 4.32 -24.22 13.17
CA ALA A 150 2.93 -24.55 13.43
C ALA A 150 2.06 -24.42 12.17
N LEU A 151 2.41 -23.50 11.26
CA LEU A 151 1.70 -23.35 9.98
C LEU A 151 1.91 -24.56 9.06
N LYS A 152 3.13 -25.10 9.01
CA LYS A 152 3.43 -26.32 8.25
C LYS A 152 2.70 -27.53 8.81
N GLN A 153 2.73 -27.69 10.14
CA GLN A 153 2.00 -28.78 10.80
C GLN A 153 0.49 -28.68 10.55
N TYR A 154 -0.07 -27.47 10.61
CA TYR A 154 -1.48 -27.25 10.31
C TYR A 154 -1.84 -27.57 8.85
N ASP A 155 -0.99 -27.17 7.90
CA ASP A 155 -1.17 -27.46 6.47
C ASP A 155 -0.96 -28.96 6.13
N GLU A 156 -0.31 -29.73 7.00
CA GLU A 156 -0.12 -31.19 6.89
C GLU A 156 -1.26 -32.02 7.50
N LEU A 157 -2.07 -31.46 8.41
CA LEU A 157 -3.20 -32.15 9.05
C LEU A 157 -4.36 -32.42 8.08
N ASP A 158 -5.11 -33.49 8.31
CA ASP A 158 -6.34 -33.79 7.57
C ASP A 158 -7.49 -32.86 7.97
N ASP A 159 -8.47 -32.68 7.08
CA ASP A 159 -9.60 -31.75 7.27
C ASP A 159 -10.42 -32.02 8.55
N THR A 160 -10.47 -33.27 9.01
CA THR A 160 -11.12 -33.67 10.27
C THR A 160 -10.30 -33.27 11.50
N GLU A 161 -8.98 -33.43 11.44
CA GLU A 161 -8.08 -33.09 12.54
C GLU A 161 -7.96 -31.58 12.70
N ARG A 162 -7.97 -30.84 11.58
CA ARG A 162 -8.04 -29.37 11.57
C ARG A 162 -9.28 -28.85 12.30
N LYS A 163 -10.44 -29.47 12.06
CA LYS A 163 -11.69 -29.08 12.73
C LYS A 163 -11.63 -29.33 14.24
N GLN A 164 -11.14 -30.51 14.64
CA GLN A 164 -10.99 -30.83 16.07
C GLN A 164 -10.02 -29.88 16.78
N LEU A 165 -8.91 -29.53 16.11
CA LEU A 165 -7.95 -28.56 16.65
C LEU A 165 -8.56 -27.15 16.79
N GLN A 166 -9.33 -26.72 15.78
CA GLN A 166 -10.04 -25.44 15.83
C GLN A 166 -11.04 -25.42 16.99
N GLU A 167 -11.85 -26.46 17.14
CA GLU A 167 -12.84 -26.59 18.22
C GLU A 167 -12.18 -26.58 19.60
N ALA A 168 -11.10 -27.35 19.79
CA ALA A 168 -10.37 -27.39 21.06
C ALA A 168 -9.77 -26.03 21.46
N ILE A 169 -9.25 -25.27 20.49
CA ILE A 169 -8.70 -23.93 20.73
C ILE A 169 -9.80 -22.93 21.07
N VAL A 170 -10.95 -23.00 20.40
CA VAL A 170 -12.11 -22.17 20.72
C VAL A 170 -12.60 -22.47 22.15
N GLU A 171 -12.68 -23.74 22.53
CA GLU A 171 -13.10 -24.15 23.86
C GLU A 171 -12.12 -23.69 24.95
N GLN A 172 -10.81 -23.86 24.73
CA GLN A 172 -9.77 -23.40 25.64
C GLN A 172 -9.85 -21.88 25.87
N ARG A 173 -10.00 -21.11 24.80
CA ARG A 173 -10.10 -19.64 24.87
C ARG A 173 -11.39 -19.19 25.56
N LYS A 174 -12.50 -19.90 25.33
CA LYS A 174 -13.76 -19.62 26.03
C LYS A 174 -13.60 -19.84 27.54
N ALA A 175 -13.00 -20.96 27.94
CA ALA A 175 -12.72 -21.24 29.35
C ALA A 175 -11.78 -20.19 29.98
N GLU A 176 -10.76 -19.75 29.24
CA GLU A 176 -9.85 -18.69 29.71
C GLU A 176 -10.57 -17.33 29.83
N ARG A 177 -11.44 -16.99 28.87
CA ARG A 177 -12.26 -15.78 28.93
C ARG A 177 -13.21 -15.80 30.12
N ASP A 178 -13.87 -16.93 30.38
CA ASP A 178 -14.75 -17.09 31.54
C ASP A 178 -13.97 -16.91 32.85
N ARG A 179 -12.78 -17.52 32.95
CA ARG A 179 -11.88 -17.34 34.10
C ARG A 179 -11.45 -15.88 34.29
N LEU A 180 -11.06 -15.20 33.22
CA LEU A 180 -10.65 -13.79 33.27
C LEU A 180 -11.83 -12.88 33.63
N SER A 181 -13.02 -13.16 33.11
CA SER A 181 -14.24 -12.41 33.42
C SER A 181 -14.63 -12.55 34.90
N ALA A 182 -14.49 -13.75 35.47
CA ALA A 182 -14.71 -13.97 36.90
C ALA A 182 -13.70 -13.17 37.73
N ARG A 183 -12.42 -13.21 37.35
CA ARG A 183 -11.37 -12.44 38.03
C ARG A 183 -11.59 -10.93 37.93
N LEU A 184 -12.09 -10.42 36.80
CA LEU A 184 -12.42 -9.00 36.64
C LEU A 184 -13.57 -8.58 37.56
N LYS A 185 -14.61 -9.40 37.68
CA LYS A 185 -15.71 -9.16 38.63
C LYS A 185 -15.24 -9.13 40.08
N ASP A 186 -14.33 -10.03 40.44
CA ASP A 186 -13.73 -10.02 41.78
C ASP A 186 -12.95 -8.73 42.04
N ILE A 187 -12.19 -8.25 41.05
CA ILE A 187 -11.44 -6.98 41.14
C ILE A 187 -12.41 -5.79 41.26
N GLU A 188 -13.46 -5.73 40.44
CA GLU A 188 -14.48 -4.69 40.51
C GLU A 188 -15.16 -4.66 41.88
N TYR A 189 -15.50 -5.83 42.44
CA TYR A 189 -16.06 -5.93 43.78
C TYR A 189 -15.09 -5.40 44.85
N MET A 190 -13.81 -5.77 44.77
CA MET A 190 -12.79 -5.27 45.69
C MET A 190 -12.60 -3.75 45.59
N ASP A 191 -12.65 -3.19 44.40
CA ASP A 191 -12.58 -1.74 44.18
C ASP A 191 -13.79 -1.01 44.76
N GLU A 192 -15.01 -1.56 44.62
CA GLU A 192 -16.21 -1.02 45.25
C GLU A 192 -16.14 -1.05 46.77
N GLN A 193 -15.66 -2.16 47.35
CA GLN A 193 -15.45 -2.24 48.80
C GLN A 193 -14.41 -1.20 49.26
N THR A 194 -13.30 -1.08 48.53
CA THR A 194 -12.25 -0.10 48.84
C THR A 194 -12.79 1.33 48.80
N LYS A 195 -13.61 1.67 47.81
CA LYS A 195 -14.29 2.98 47.73
C LYS A 195 -15.19 3.23 48.94
N LYS A 196 -16.00 2.24 49.36
CA LYS A 196 -16.85 2.35 50.54
C LYS A 196 -16.04 2.57 51.82
N TYR A 197 -14.96 1.81 52.02
CA TYR A 197 -14.07 2.01 53.17
C TYR A 197 -13.43 3.41 53.17
N ILE A 198 -13.02 3.92 52.02
CA ILE A 198 -12.46 5.27 51.90
C ILE A 198 -13.51 6.34 52.22
N GLU A 199 -14.76 6.17 51.76
CA GLU A 199 -15.86 7.10 52.07
C GLU A 199 -16.24 7.08 53.56
N GLU A 200 -16.29 5.91 54.19
CA GLU A 200 -16.53 5.80 55.63
C GLU A 200 -15.38 6.39 56.46
N ALA A 201 -14.13 6.19 56.04
CA ALA A 201 -12.97 6.81 56.68
C ALA A 201 -12.99 8.34 56.55
N LYS A 202 -13.44 8.87 55.41
CA LYS A 202 -13.63 10.33 55.21
C LYS A 202 -14.73 10.87 56.11
N LYS A 203 -15.87 10.20 56.22
CA LYS A 203 -16.97 10.60 57.12
C LYS A 203 -16.53 10.62 58.59
N LYS A 204 -15.85 9.57 59.07
CA LYS A 204 -15.32 9.52 60.45
C LYS A 204 -14.26 10.61 60.71
N ALA A 205 -13.47 10.96 59.70
CA ALA A 205 -12.49 12.06 59.78
C ALA A 205 -13.15 13.45 59.75
N GLU A 206 -14.34 13.60 59.17
CA GLU A 206 -15.13 14.83 59.22
C GLU A 206 -15.90 14.98 60.54
N GLU A 207 -16.46 13.89 61.07
CA GLU A 207 -17.15 13.85 62.37
C GLU A 207 -16.20 14.18 63.53
N SER A 208 -15.00 13.59 63.56
CA SER A 208 -13.97 13.90 64.57
C SER A 208 -13.48 15.35 64.52
N LYS A 209 -13.47 15.99 63.33
CA LYS A 209 -13.12 17.42 63.18
C LYS A 209 -14.24 18.38 63.60
N GLN A 210 -15.47 17.90 63.73
CA GLN A 210 -16.60 18.69 64.23
C GLN A 210 -16.70 18.60 65.76
N GLU A 211 -16.36 17.45 66.36
CA GLU A 211 -16.30 17.29 67.82
C GLU A 211 -15.16 18.09 68.47
N ASP A 212 -14.00 18.23 67.81
CA ASP A 212 -12.87 19.06 68.30
C ASP A 212 -13.11 20.59 68.21
N LYS A 213 -14.29 21.03 67.74
CA LYS A 213 -14.65 22.46 67.58
C LYS A 213 -15.79 22.93 68.52
N GLN A 214 -16.28 22.07 69.42
CA GLN A 214 -17.20 22.44 70.50
C GLN A 214 -16.46 22.56 71.84
#